data_AF-A0AAN6Z1I2-F1
#
_entry.id   AF-A0AAN6Z1I2-F1
#
_cell.length_a   1.000
_cell.length_b   1.000
_cell.length_c   1.000
_cell.angle_alpha   90.00
_cell.angle_beta   90.00
_cell.angle_gamma   90.00
#
_symmetry.space_group_name_H-M   'P 1'
#
loop_
_entity.id
_entity.type
_entity.pdbx_description
1 polymer ?
#
loop_
_entity_poly.entity_id
_entity_poly.type
_entity_poly.pdbx_seq_one_letter_code
_entity_poly.pdbx_strand_id
1 'polypeptide(L)'
;MKYAASIIDACVDQTTYALRCTSGPSYIRTDVCGANAGVVTLTAGPSTYRISSTTAVRTNGQDVSATLQESCQLRGTTQAVCTAMIGGSVDKTTTSASLSTTISGADYYRFDVAITGGAEKTASPSAQCNAPPASGPSGSGASTKAVAIWGLIGVVGVASLFGL
;
A
#
# COMPACT_ATOMS: atom_id res chain seq x y z
N MET A 1 2.59 -15.56 -0.36
CA MET A 1 1.44 -14.83 -0.93
C MET A 1 1.72 -14.53 -2.39
N LYS A 2 0.69 -14.36 -3.22
CA LYS A 2 0.80 -13.93 -4.61
C LYS A 2 0.00 -12.64 -4.80
N TYR A 3 0.54 -11.75 -5.62
CA TYR A 3 -0.06 -10.46 -5.93
C TYR A 3 -0.11 -10.25 -7.44
N ALA A 4 -1.13 -9.54 -7.89
CA ALA A 4 -1.21 -8.97 -9.22
C ALA A 4 -1.27 -7.45 -9.10
N ALA A 5 -0.60 -6.75 -9.99
CA ALA A 5 -0.65 -5.30 -10.07
C ALA A 5 -1.01 -4.82 -11.47
N SER A 6 -1.68 -3.69 -11.57
CA SER A 6 -1.81 -2.93 -12.81
C SER A 6 -1.25 -1.53 -12.62
N ILE A 7 -0.60 -0.98 -13.65
CA ILE A 7 -0.09 0.39 -13.60
C ILE A 7 -1.26 1.35 -13.84
N ILE A 8 -1.55 2.19 -12.85
CA ILE A 8 -2.57 3.23 -12.92
C ILE A 8 -1.96 4.49 -13.53
N ASP A 9 -0.76 4.86 -13.09
CA ASP A 9 -0.05 6.06 -13.56
C ASP A 9 1.46 5.81 -13.52
N ALA A 10 2.20 6.43 -14.43
CA ALA A 10 3.65 6.28 -14.52
C ALA A 10 4.28 7.62 -14.86
N CYS A 11 5.20 8.04 -14.01
CA CYS A 11 5.84 9.34 -14.05
C CYS A 11 7.35 9.18 -13.93
N VAL A 12 8.07 10.26 -14.25
CA VAL A 12 9.54 10.21 -14.30
C VAL A 12 10.17 9.78 -12.96
N ASP A 13 9.53 10.11 -11.85
CA ASP A 13 10.05 9.86 -10.49
C ASP A 13 9.25 8.84 -9.68
N GLN A 14 8.13 8.32 -10.20
CA GLN A 14 7.32 7.35 -9.48
C GLN A 14 6.35 6.61 -10.40
N THR A 15 5.91 5.44 -9.97
CA THR A 15 4.85 4.68 -10.64
C THR A 15 3.78 4.32 -9.62
N THR A 16 2.51 4.54 -10.00
CA THR A 16 1.36 4.20 -9.19
C THR A 16 0.71 2.93 -9.73
N TYR A 17 0.49 1.96 -8.86
CA TYR A 17 -0.08 0.65 -9.15
C TYR A 17 -1.38 0.42 -8.38
N ALA A 18 -2.32 -0.28 -8.99
CA ALA A 18 -3.40 -0.97 -8.30
C ALA A 18 -2.90 -2.37 -7.95
N LEU A 19 -2.71 -2.66 -6.68
CA LEU A 19 -2.24 -3.95 -6.18
C LEU A 19 -3.40 -4.75 -5.61
N ARG A 20 -3.48 -6.04 -5.94
CA ARG A 20 -4.44 -6.98 -5.33
C ARG A 20 -3.75 -8.27 -4.92
N CYS A 21 -4.05 -8.73 -3.71
CA CYS A 21 -3.61 -10.05 -3.24
C CYS A 21 -4.47 -11.14 -3.91
N THR A 22 -3.86 -11.99 -4.72
CA THR A 22 -4.57 -13.00 -5.53
C THR A 22 -4.61 -14.37 -4.87
N SER A 23 -3.61 -14.71 -4.06
CA SER A 23 -3.64 -15.89 -3.21
C SER A 23 -2.73 -15.80 -1.99
N GLY A 24 -3.17 -16.41 -0.88
CA GLY A 24 -2.49 -16.42 0.39
C GLY A 24 -2.64 -17.75 1.11
N PRO A 25 -2.04 -17.90 2.30
CA PRO A 25 -2.28 -19.05 3.16
C PRO A 25 -3.77 -19.22 3.48
N SER A 26 -4.22 -20.46 3.71
CA SER A 26 -5.64 -20.80 3.90
C SER A 26 -6.30 -20.13 5.12
N TYR A 27 -5.52 -19.64 6.08
CA TYR A 27 -6.01 -18.91 7.25
C TYR A 27 -6.33 -17.43 6.97
N ILE A 28 -5.96 -16.91 5.80
CA ILE A 28 -6.32 -15.54 5.38
C ILE A 28 -7.69 -15.57 4.69
N ARG A 29 -8.59 -14.69 5.11
CA ARG A 29 -9.94 -14.60 4.53
C ARG A 29 -9.88 -14.14 3.06
N THR A 30 -10.82 -14.62 2.24
CA THR A 30 -10.84 -14.40 0.78
C THR A 30 -11.13 -12.95 0.37
N ASP A 31 -11.75 -12.18 1.26
CA ASP A 31 -11.95 -10.72 1.14
C ASP A 31 -10.66 -9.91 1.43
N VAL A 32 -9.67 -10.54 2.06
CA VAL A 32 -8.34 -9.94 2.30
C VAL A 32 -7.35 -10.39 1.22
N CYS A 33 -7.39 -11.67 0.84
CA CYS A 33 -6.56 -12.20 -0.24
C CYS A 33 -7.28 -13.29 -1.03
N GLY A 34 -7.52 -13.06 -2.31
CA GLY A 34 -8.34 -13.92 -3.16
C GLY A 34 -9.09 -13.13 -4.22
N ALA A 35 -10.11 -13.76 -4.84
CA ALA A 35 -10.88 -13.17 -5.92
C ALA A 35 -11.62 -11.87 -5.52
N ASN A 36 -12.03 -11.79 -4.25
CA ASN A 36 -12.77 -10.66 -3.69
C ASN A 36 -11.88 -9.69 -2.88
N ALA A 37 -10.56 -9.86 -2.96
CA ALA A 37 -9.65 -8.99 -2.23
C ALA A 37 -9.76 -7.54 -2.72
N GLY A 38 -9.80 -6.61 -1.76
CA GLY A 38 -9.73 -5.19 -2.04
C GLY A 38 -8.48 -4.82 -2.84
N VAL A 39 -8.61 -3.75 -3.63
CA VAL A 39 -7.47 -3.16 -4.34
C VAL A 39 -6.83 -2.11 -3.44
N VAL A 40 -5.51 -2.17 -3.39
CA VAL A 40 -4.66 -1.24 -2.63
C VAL A 40 -3.89 -0.40 -3.63
N THR A 41 -3.80 0.90 -3.39
CA THR A 41 -3.00 1.79 -4.23
C THR A 41 -1.57 1.81 -3.73
N LEU A 42 -0.64 1.64 -4.65
CA LEU A 42 0.78 1.62 -4.38
C LEU A 42 1.52 2.66 -5.20
N THR A 43 2.22 3.59 -4.58
CA THR A 43 3.10 4.51 -5.28
C THR A 43 4.54 4.16 -4.94
N ALA A 44 5.30 3.69 -5.93
CA ALA A 44 6.71 3.35 -5.77
C ALA A 44 7.57 4.39 -6.47
N GLY A 45 8.50 4.95 -5.72
CA GLY A 45 9.60 5.78 -6.22
C GLY A 45 10.95 5.07 -6.04
N PRO A 46 12.04 5.73 -6.44
CA PRO A 46 13.40 5.17 -6.44
C PRO A 46 13.92 4.89 -5.03
N SER A 47 13.51 5.72 -4.06
CA SER A 47 13.88 5.62 -2.65
C SER A 47 12.68 5.63 -1.71
N THR A 48 11.47 5.56 -2.25
CA THR A 48 10.24 5.66 -1.47
C THR A 48 9.20 4.67 -1.95
N TYR A 49 8.32 4.31 -1.03
CA TYR A 49 7.19 3.45 -1.29
C TYR A 49 6.03 3.91 -0.42
N ARG A 50 4.83 4.01 -1.00
CA ARG A 50 3.62 4.38 -0.28
C ARG A 50 2.48 3.44 -0.61
N ILE A 51 1.83 2.93 0.42
CA ILE A 51 0.58 2.20 0.34
C ILE A 51 -0.55 3.11 0.79
N SER A 52 -1.68 3.07 0.10
CA SER A 52 -2.95 3.54 0.67
C SER A 52 -4.09 2.59 0.34
N SER A 53 -4.96 2.39 1.33
CA SER A 53 -6.23 1.69 1.20
C SER A 53 -7.27 2.41 2.05
N THR A 54 -8.45 2.60 1.49
CA THR A 54 -9.58 3.19 2.21
C THR A 54 -10.79 2.29 1.97
N THR A 55 -11.43 1.87 3.04
CA THR A 55 -12.69 1.13 3.01
C THR A 55 -13.75 1.94 3.74
N ALA A 56 -14.94 2.05 3.17
CA ALA A 56 -16.09 2.65 3.82
C ALA A 56 -17.26 1.68 3.75
N VAL A 57 -17.94 1.47 4.88
CA VAL A 57 -19.11 0.61 5.00
C VAL A 57 -20.18 1.34 5.81
N ARG A 58 -21.44 1.05 5.51
CA ARG A 58 -22.56 1.52 6.32
C ARG A 58 -23.05 0.40 7.20
N THR A 59 -22.95 0.56 8.52
CA THR A 59 -23.38 -0.45 9.50
C THR A 59 -24.32 0.20 10.49
N ASN A 60 -25.47 -0.42 10.77
CA ASN A 60 -26.48 0.10 11.70
C ASN A 60 -26.91 1.56 11.42
N GLY A 61 -26.90 1.97 10.15
CA GLY A 61 -27.25 3.33 9.74
C GLY A 61 -26.13 4.37 9.87
N GLN A 62 -24.96 3.99 10.41
CA GLN A 62 -23.78 4.84 10.58
C GLN A 62 -22.78 4.61 9.44
N ASP A 63 -22.13 5.68 8.98
CA ASP A 63 -21.07 5.60 7.99
C ASP A 63 -19.73 5.37 8.72
N VAL A 64 -19.18 4.18 8.51
CA VAL A 64 -17.89 3.75 9.08
C VAL A 64 -16.85 3.78 7.98
N SER A 65 -15.76 4.50 8.17
CA SER A 65 -14.60 4.45 7.27
C SER A 65 -13.35 4.00 8.01
N ALA A 66 -12.52 3.23 7.32
CA ALA A 66 -11.21 2.82 7.76
C ALA A 66 -10.21 3.20 6.67
N THR A 67 -9.14 3.88 7.07
CA THR A 67 -8.04 4.26 6.21
C THR A 67 -6.76 3.59 6.71
N LEU A 68 -6.00 3.06 5.77
CA LEU A 68 -4.67 2.52 6.03
C LEU A 68 -3.71 3.21 5.08
N GLN A 69 -2.65 3.79 5.64
CA GLN A 69 -1.57 4.38 4.88
C GLN A 69 -0.25 3.86 5.42
N GLU A 70 0.66 3.48 4.54
CA GLU A 70 2.04 3.17 4.91
C GLU A 70 2.96 3.97 3.99
N SER A 71 4.02 4.55 4.55
CA SER A 71 5.04 5.24 3.79
C SER A 71 6.41 4.79 4.27
N CYS A 72 7.26 4.35 3.36
CA CYS A 72 8.59 3.86 3.65
C CYS A 72 9.64 4.66 2.87
N GLN A 73 10.70 5.06 3.56
CA GLN A 73 11.94 5.54 2.96
C GLN A 73 12.92 4.36 2.86
N LEU A 74 13.28 4.01 1.65
CA LEU A 74 14.22 2.93 1.35
C LEU A 74 15.65 3.43 1.54
N ARG A 75 16.43 2.71 2.35
CA ARG A 75 17.85 2.95 2.57
C ARG A 75 18.64 1.85 1.88
N GLY A 76 18.79 2.02 0.57
CA GLY A 76 19.39 1.00 -0.29
C GLY A 76 18.49 -0.23 -0.41
N THR A 77 19.11 -1.42 -0.50
CA THR A 77 18.37 -2.65 -0.74
C THR A 77 18.08 -3.48 0.51
N THR A 78 18.53 -3.08 1.70
CA THR A 78 18.52 -3.94 2.89
C THR A 78 17.85 -3.30 4.11
N GLN A 79 17.41 -2.05 4.00
CA GLN A 79 16.77 -1.33 5.07
C GLN A 79 15.68 -0.38 4.55
N ALA A 80 14.63 -0.18 5.34
CA ALA A 80 13.67 0.91 5.17
C ALA A 80 13.24 1.48 6.52
N VAL A 81 12.90 2.76 6.53
CA VAL A 81 12.21 3.40 7.65
C VAL A 81 10.77 3.61 7.23
N CYS A 82 9.84 2.92 7.88
CA CYS A 82 8.44 2.87 7.51
C CYS A 82 7.58 3.51 8.60
N THR A 83 6.60 4.29 8.18
CA THR A 83 5.55 4.84 9.03
C THR A 83 4.21 4.35 8.53
N ALA A 84 3.51 3.58 9.36
CA ALA A 84 2.14 3.18 9.13
C ALA A 84 1.20 4.11 9.90
N MET A 85 0.06 4.42 9.30
CA MET A 85 -1.05 5.14 9.89
C MET A 85 -2.33 4.36 9.64
N ILE A 86 -3.09 4.15 10.70
CA ILE A 86 -4.42 3.55 10.66
C ILE A 86 -5.38 4.59 11.19
N GLY A 87 -6.38 4.95 10.38
CA GLY A 87 -7.43 5.88 10.75
C GLY A 87 -8.79 5.22 10.66
N GLY A 88 -9.72 5.63 11.49
CA GLY A 88 -11.11 5.23 11.47
C GLY A 88 -12.02 6.42 11.71
N SER A 89 -13.19 6.45 11.09
CA SER A 89 -14.23 7.42 11.38
C SER A 89 -15.57 6.72 11.56
N VAL A 90 -16.32 7.12 12.58
CA VAL A 90 -17.72 6.77 12.81
C VAL A 90 -18.46 8.08 13.12
N ASP A 91 -19.54 8.37 12.39
CA ASP A 91 -20.40 9.55 12.63
C ASP A 91 -19.61 10.87 12.86
N LYS A 92 -18.62 11.12 12.00
CA LYS A 92 -17.72 12.29 11.99
C LYS A 92 -16.68 12.34 13.12
N THR A 93 -16.70 11.42 14.07
CA THR A 93 -15.60 11.24 15.03
C THR A 93 -14.49 10.45 14.37
N THR A 94 -13.33 11.10 14.18
CA THR A 94 -12.15 10.47 13.58
C THR A 94 -11.14 10.10 14.66
N THR A 95 -10.64 8.87 14.61
CA THR A 95 -9.51 8.40 15.40
C THR A 95 -8.40 7.97 14.46
N SER A 96 -7.14 8.28 14.79
CA SER A 96 -6.00 7.75 14.05
C SER A 96 -4.87 7.38 14.98
N ALA A 97 -4.09 6.38 14.57
CA ALA A 97 -2.88 5.94 15.21
C ALA A 97 -1.77 5.86 14.16
N SER A 98 -0.54 6.18 14.55
CA SER A 98 0.63 6.02 13.70
C SER A 98 1.75 5.29 14.44
N LEU A 99 2.52 4.51 13.69
CA LEU A 99 3.68 3.78 14.18
C LEU A 99 4.80 3.94 13.17
N SER A 100 6.00 4.31 13.64
CA SER A 100 7.20 4.34 12.82
C SER A 100 8.16 3.25 13.27
N THR A 101 8.73 2.53 12.31
CA THR A 101 9.67 1.44 12.55
C THR A 101 10.81 1.48 11.53
N THR A 102 11.97 0.96 11.92
CA THR A 102 13.06 0.67 11.00
C THR A 102 13.10 -0.82 10.75
N ILE A 103 13.00 -1.20 9.49
CA ILE A 103 13.01 -2.58 9.01
C ILE A 103 14.36 -2.83 8.36
N SER A 104 15.02 -3.93 8.71
CA SER A 104 16.32 -4.28 8.13
C SER A 104 16.58 -5.79 8.19
N GLY A 105 17.54 -6.27 7.41
CA GLY A 105 17.99 -7.66 7.50
C GLY A 105 16.89 -8.65 7.10
N ALA A 106 16.62 -9.64 7.94
CA ALA A 106 15.62 -10.68 7.66
C ALA A 106 14.17 -10.16 7.67
N ASP A 107 13.91 -9.03 8.32
CA ASP A 107 12.57 -8.42 8.37
C ASP A 107 12.25 -7.60 7.11
N TYR A 108 13.24 -7.38 6.25
CA TYR A 108 13.09 -6.65 5.01
C TYR A 108 12.62 -7.58 3.89
N TYR A 109 11.31 -7.62 3.65
CA TYR A 109 10.71 -8.44 2.60
C TYR A 109 10.48 -7.67 1.31
N ARG A 110 10.82 -8.30 0.18
CA ARG A 110 10.43 -7.86 -1.16
C ARG A 110 9.56 -8.92 -1.81
N PHE A 111 8.45 -8.50 -2.41
CA PHE A 111 7.64 -9.38 -3.23
C PHE A 111 7.83 -9.04 -4.71
N ASP A 112 8.08 -10.05 -5.54
CA ASP A 112 7.94 -9.92 -6.98
C ASP A 112 6.44 -9.93 -7.32
N VAL A 113 5.98 -8.86 -7.96
CA VAL A 113 4.58 -8.70 -8.35
C VAL A 113 4.46 -8.69 -9.87
N ALA A 114 3.59 -9.54 -10.40
CA ALA A 114 3.31 -9.56 -11.83
C ALA A 114 2.46 -8.34 -12.22
N ILE A 115 2.94 -7.58 -13.22
CA ILE A 115 2.15 -6.52 -13.86
C ILE A 115 1.21 -7.16 -14.88
N THR A 116 -0.10 -7.10 -14.61
CA THR A 116 -1.15 -7.72 -15.43
C THR A 116 -1.89 -6.72 -16.32
N GLY A 117 -1.53 -5.43 -16.28
CA GLY A 117 -2.10 -4.39 -17.14
C GLY A 117 -1.46 -3.03 -16.92
N GLY A 118 -1.62 -2.11 -17.88
CA GLY A 118 -1.09 -0.75 -17.78
C GLY A 118 0.41 -0.62 -18.09
N ALA A 119 1.09 -1.69 -18.49
CA ALA A 119 2.52 -1.69 -18.79
C ALA A 119 2.89 -0.67 -19.89
N GLU A 120 1.98 -0.42 -20.82
CA GLU A 120 2.11 0.59 -21.88
C GLU A 120 2.33 2.01 -21.33
N LYS A 121 1.89 2.31 -20.11
CA LYS A 121 2.05 3.64 -19.49
C LYS A 121 3.49 3.99 -19.15
N THR A 122 4.37 2.99 -19.01
CA THR A 122 5.80 3.25 -18.75
C THR A 122 6.59 3.59 -20.02
N ALA A 123 6.00 3.44 -21.21
CA ALA A 123 6.68 3.77 -22.46
C ALA A 123 6.88 5.29 -22.64
N SER A 124 5.94 6.07 -22.11
CA SER A 124 5.95 7.54 -22.16
C SER A 124 5.50 8.10 -20.80
N PRO A 125 6.36 8.03 -19.77
CA PRO A 125 6.00 8.51 -18.45
C PRO A 125 5.69 10.01 -18.48
N SER A 126 4.66 10.42 -17.75
CA SER A 126 4.31 11.83 -17.61
C SER A 126 5.36 12.55 -16.76
N ALA A 127 5.44 13.88 -16.92
CA ALA A 127 6.34 14.70 -16.10
C ALA A 127 5.95 14.68 -14.61
N GLN A 128 4.67 14.49 -14.31
CA GLN A 128 4.10 14.55 -12.96
C GLN A 128 2.92 13.58 -12.84
N CYS A 129 2.86 12.87 -11.71
CA CYS A 129 1.71 12.01 -11.39
C CYS A 129 0.64 12.85 -10.71
N ASN A 130 -0.62 12.53 -10.98
CA ASN A 130 -1.72 12.99 -10.14
C ASN A 130 -1.77 12.16 -8.85
N ALA A 131 -0.71 12.22 -8.05
CA ALA A 131 -0.70 11.63 -6.72
C ALA A 131 -1.40 12.59 -5.73
N PRO A 132 -2.19 12.09 -4.76
CA PRO A 132 -2.61 12.89 -3.62
C PRO A 132 -1.37 13.49 -2.92
N PRO A 133 -1.43 14.73 -2.43
CA PRO A 133 -0.25 15.44 -1.95
C PRO A 133 0.45 14.64 -0.84
N ALA A 134 1.76 14.44 -1.00
CA ALA A 134 2.66 13.93 0.03
C ALA A 134 3.83 14.91 0.19
N SER A 135 3.97 15.48 1.37
CA SER A 135 5.08 16.30 1.80
C SER A 135 6.35 15.44 1.96
N GLY A 136 7.26 15.47 0.99
CA GLY A 136 8.59 14.86 1.11
C GLY A 136 9.39 14.88 -0.19
N PRO A 137 10.73 14.99 -0.15
CA PRO A 137 11.54 15.22 -1.34
C PRO A 137 11.72 13.96 -2.21
N SER A 138 11.49 14.12 -3.52
CA SER A 138 11.72 13.13 -4.57
C SER A 138 13.21 12.91 -4.87
N GLY A 139 13.63 11.65 -5.06
CA GLY A 139 14.93 11.28 -5.60
C GLY A 139 14.75 10.26 -6.71
N SER A 140 15.50 10.42 -7.82
CA SER A 140 15.30 9.87 -9.18
C SER A 140 15.77 8.42 -9.41
N GLY A 141 15.10 7.66 -10.30
CA GLY A 141 15.49 6.31 -10.75
C GLY A 141 14.36 5.25 -10.81
N ALA A 142 13.60 5.21 -11.91
CA ALA A 142 12.58 4.16 -12.13
C ALA A 142 13.23 2.78 -12.37
N SER A 143 12.88 1.80 -11.55
CA SER A 143 13.20 0.37 -11.77
C SER A 143 11.91 -0.42 -11.97
N THR A 144 11.87 -1.22 -13.04
CA THR A 144 10.70 -1.95 -13.58
C THR A 144 10.23 -3.15 -12.72
N LYS A 145 10.59 -3.18 -11.43
CA LYS A 145 10.18 -4.22 -10.48
C LYS A 145 9.45 -3.56 -9.31
N ALA A 146 8.14 -3.74 -9.25
CA ALA A 146 7.33 -3.27 -8.12
C ALA A 146 7.66 -4.12 -6.90
N VAL A 147 8.41 -3.54 -5.96
CA VAL A 147 8.73 -4.14 -4.66
C VAL A 147 7.70 -3.64 -3.65
N ALA A 148 6.85 -4.54 -3.16
CA ALA A 148 6.07 -4.27 -1.96
C ALA A 148 6.87 -4.68 -0.73
N ILE A 149 6.91 -3.83 0.30
CA ILE A 149 7.49 -4.12 1.61
C ILE A 149 6.32 -4.12 2.58
N TRP A 150 5.97 -5.28 3.12
CA TRP A 150 4.97 -5.39 4.17
C TRP A 150 5.69 -5.36 5.51
N GLY A 151 5.71 -4.18 6.15
CA GLY A 151 6.52 -3.97 7.34
C GLY A 151 5.81 -4.17 8.67
N LEU A 152 4.51 -3.86 8.74
CA LEU A 152 3.82 -3.75 10.03
C LEU A 152 2.46 -4.46 10.12
N ILE A 153 1.90 -4.91 9.00
CA ILE A 153 0.47 -5.29 8.94
C ILE A 153 0.27 -6.82 8.88
N GLY A 154 1.34 -7.61 9.05
CA GLY A 154 1.23 -9.07 9.17
C GLY A 154 0.57 -9.57 10.45
N VAL A 155 0.33 -8.70 11.45
CA VAL A 155 -0.05 -9.12 12.81
C VAL A 155 -1.35 -8.48 13.33
N VAL A 156 -1.84 -7.38 12.76
CA VAL A 156 -3.03 -6.71 13.27
C VAL A 156 -4.24 -7.13 12.46
N GLY A 157 -4.86 -8.23 12.89
CA GLY A 157 -6.20 -8.59 12.46
C GLY A 157 -7.14 -7.42 12.73
N VAL A 158 -7.76 -6.90 11.67
CA VAL A 158 -8.82 -5.88 11.72
C VAL A 158 -10.04 -6.34 12.54
N ALA A 159 -10.04 -7.60 13.01
CA ALA A 159 -11.11 -8.19 13.83
C ALA A 159 -11.18 -7.69 15.28
N SER A 160 -10.18 -6.99 15.82
CA SER A 160 -10.21 -6.52 17.22
C SER A 160 -10.68 -5.08 17.44
N LEU A 161 -10.89 -4.29 16.37
CA LEU A 161 -11.32 -2.88 16.49
C LEU A 161 -12.83 -2.66 16.38
N PHE A 162 -13.62 -3.69 16.07
CA PHE A 162 -15.08 -3.64 16.05
C PHE A 162 -15.73 -4.66 17.00
N GLY A 163 -15.00 -5.05 18.06
CA GLY A 163 -15.56 -5.83 19.17
C GLY A 163 -16.40 -4.95 20.08
N LEU A 164 -17.63 -4.65 19.64
CA LEU A 164 -18.78 -4.25 20.47
C LEU A 164 -20.07 -4.73 19.77
#